data_AF-A0A964U594-F1
#
_entry.id   AF-A0A964U594-F1
#
_cell.length_a   1.000
_cell.length_b   1.000
_cell.length_c   1.000
_cell.angle_alpha   90.00
_cell.angle_beta   90.00
_cell.angle_gamma   90.00
#
_symmetry.space_group_name_H-M   'P 1'
#
loop_
_entity.id
_entity.type
_entity.pdbx_description
1 polymer ?
#
loop_
_entity_poly.entity_id
_entity_poly.type
_entity_poly.pdbx_seq_one_letter_code
_entity_poly.pdbx_strand_id
1 'polypeptide(L)'
;MYRTRKRFFLVTFADFASSRFNPNRSRLFLLGVACVLSGCAATRPAPAARDVARVRADVAALCDPAMEGRGVTTEGIDRARDYLAQRFEAIGLARAAVGEAGEPSYLQPVPLYLDEGQIIRHNVVGTRPGRGKLADEWIVIAAHYDHLGFGSGNSRAPDAIGRLHPGADDNASGVAALLWIAEQMHTRWHTDDKPRRSVVFVALTAEEIGQLGAHLFVIQRRRLGPEARVVAMLNLDMVGNLTD
;
A
#
# COMPACT_ATOMS: atom_id res chain seq x y z
N MET A 1 -25.14 -15.39 -3.65
CA MET A 1 -24.32 -15.75 -2.47
C MET A 1 -22.86 -15.88 -2.92
N TYR A 2 -22.16 -14.76 -3.11
CA TYR A 2 -20.75 -14.76 -3.50
C TYR A 2 -19.89 -14.76 -2.23
N ARG A 3 -19.31 -15.92 -1.92
CA ARG A 3 -18.35 -16.08 -0.82
C ARG A 3 -16.95 -15.78 -1.38
N THR A 4 -16.56 -14.52 -1.41
CA THR A 4 -15.18 -14.13 -1.75
C THR A 4 -14.26 -14.56 -0.60
N ARG A 5 -13.58 -15.70 -0.76
CA ARG A 5 -12.37 -15.96 0.04
C ARG A 5 -11.35 -14.89 -0.35
N LYS A 6 -10.84 -14.10 0.60
CA LYS A 6 -9.66 -13.21 0.40
C LYS A 6 -8.55 -14.08 -0.22
N ARG A 7 -8.35 -13.98 -1.54
CA ARG A 7 -7.26 -14.64 -2.26
C ARG A 7 -6.06 -13.69 -2.15
N PHE A 8 -5.14 -14.01 -1.26
CA PHE A 8 -3.83 -13.38 -1.23
C PHE A 8 -3.18 -13.57 -2.60
N PHE A 9 -2.97 -12.48 -3.34
CA PHE A 9 -2.12 -12.50 -4.53
C PHE A 9 -0.67 -12.65 -4.06
N LEU A 10 -0.19 -13.88 -4.13
CA LEU A 10 1.22 -14.24 -4.03
C LEU A 10 1.99 -13.51 -5.14
N VAL A 11 3.15 -12.96 -4.80
CA VAL A 11 4.11 -12.32 -5.71
C VAL A 11 4.37 -13.23 -6.92
N THR A 12 3.91 -12.84 -8.11
CA THR A 12 4.32 -13.49 -9.36
C THR A 12 5.60 -12.83 -9.85
N PHE A 13 6.73 -13.52 -9.73
CA PHE A 13 7.90 -13.20 -10.55
C PHE A 13 7.58 -13.64 -11.99
N ALA A 14 7.57 -12.69 -12.93
CA ALA A 14 7.56 -13.03 -14.33
C ALA A 14 8.99 -13.46 -14.72
N ASP A 15 9.24 -14.77 -14.72
CA ASP A 15 10.48 -15.33 -15.25
C ASP A 15 10.51 -15.20 -16.78
N PHE A 16 11.55 -14.52 -17.25
CA PHE A 16 11.84 -14.27 -18.66
C PHE A 16 12.54 -15.50 -19.25
N ALA A 17 11.82 -16.31 -20.02
CA ALA A 17 12.41 -17.34 -20.85
C ALA A 17 13.07 -16.69 -22.08
N SER A 18 14.40 -16.59 -22.11
CA SER A 18 15.21 -16.78 -23.33
C SER A 18 16.72 -16.63 -23.08
N SER A 19 17.42 -17.75 -22.91
CA SER A 19 18.77 -17.90 -23.48
C SER A 19 19.10 -19.38 -23.64
N ARG A 20 19.50 -19.73 -24.86
CA ARG A 20 19.75 -21.09 -25.35
C ARG A 20 20.89 -21.74 -24.56
N PHE A 21 20.63 -22.93 -24.00
CA PHE A 21 21.63 -23.79 -23.39
C PHE A 21 22.52 -24.40 -24.49
N ASN A 22 23.84 -24.21 -24.39
CA ASN A 22 24.85 -24.77 -25.29
C ASN A 22 25.58 -25.92 -24.57
N PRO A 23 25.44 -27.20 -24.97
CA PRO A 23 25.77 -28.34 -24.12
C PRO A 23 27.23 -28.82 -24.16
N ASN A 24 28.21 -28.03 -24.62
CA ASN A 24 29.55 -28.56 -24.95
C ASN A 24 30.73 -27.97 -24.15
N ARG A 25 30.63 -27.83 -22.81
CA ARG A 25 31.81 -27.66 -21.94
C ARG A 25 31.64 -28.33 -20.57
N SER A 26 32.05 -29.58 -20.47
CA SER A 26 32.17 -30.35 -19.23
C SER A 26 33.64 -30.75 -19.01
N ARG A 27 34.31 -30.11 -18.03
CA ARG A 27 35.47 -30.70 -17.30
C ARG A 27 35.58 -30.09 -15.89
N LEU A 28 35.18 -30.90 -14.91
CA LEU A 28 35.87 -31.23 -13.65
C LEU A 28 36.71 -30.12 -12.95
N PHE A 29 36.32 -29.72 -11.74
CA PHE A 29 37.13 -29.88 -10.52
C PHE A 29 36.28 -29.59 -9.26
N LEU A 30 36.03 -30.65 -8.49
CA LEU A 30 35.58 -30.63 -7.10
C LEU A 30 36.82 -30.44 -6.20
N LEU A 31 36.87 -29.39 -5.37
CA LEU A 31 37.38 -29.40 -3.99
C LEU A 31 37.33 -27.98 -3.41
N GLY A 32 36.80 -27.82 -2.19
CA GLY A 32 36.99 -26.60 -1.39
C GLY A 32 35.77 -26.10 -0.60
N VAL A 33 35.17 -26.95 0.24
CA VAL A 33 34.35 -26.47 1.37
C VAL A 33 35.31 -26.03 2.47
N ALA A 34 35.28 -24.74 2.85
CA ALA A 34 35.36 -24.25 4.24
C ALA A 34 35.63 -22.73 4.27
N CYS A 35 34.90 -22.02 5.14
CA CYS A 35 35.08 -20.62 5.53
C CYS A 35 34.79 -19.61 4.40
N VAL A 36 33.64 -18.93 4.37
CA VAL A 36 33.28 -17.87 5.31
C VAL A 36 31.76 -17.87 5.52
N LEU A 37 31.30 -18.51 6.59
CA LEU A 37 30.02 -18.20 7.23
C LEU A 37 30.29 -17.26 8.42
N SER A 38 30.97 -16.14 8.17
CA SER A 38 30.81 -14.99 9.05
C SER A 38 29.51 -14.33 8.65
N GLY A 39 28.43 -14.88 9.21
CA GLY A 39 27.15 -14.21 9.23
C GLY A 39 27.35 -12.82 9.84
N CYS A 40 27.29 -11.79 8.99
CA CYS A 40 26.81 -10.50 9.43
C CYS A 40 25.36 -10.71 9.85
N ALA A 41 25.16 -11.17 11.09
CA ALA A 41 24.00 -10.77 11.85
C ALA A 41 24.15 -9.25 12.03
N ALA A 42 23.81 -8.49 10.98
CA ALA A 42 23.51 -7.09 11.15
C ALA A 42 22.36 -7.08 12.14
N THR A 43 22.67 -6.74 13.40
CA THR A 43 21.65 -6.41 14.40
C THR A 43 20.81 -5.33 13.78
N ARG A 44 19.65 -5.73 13.24
CA ARG A 44 18.70 -4.79 12.66
C ARG A 44 18.33 -3.88 13.82
N PRO A 45 18.68 -2.59 13.77
CA PRO A 45 18.39 -1.71 14.89
C PRO A 45 16.89 -1.80 15.14
N ALA A 46 16.53 -2.01 16.41
CA ALA A 46 15.13 -1.95 16.80
C ALA A 46 14.56 -0.61 16.31
N PRO A 47 13.31 -0.57 15.79
CA PRO A 47 12.71 0.69 15.38
C PRO A 47 12.81 1.68 16.52
N ALA A 48 13.18 2.93 16.22
CA ALA A 48 13.36 3.92 17.28
C ALA A 48 12.03 4.10 18.02
N ALA A 49 12.04 4.37 19.32
CA ALA A 49 10.81 4.52 20.10
C ALA A 49 9.84 5.56 19.50
N ARG A 50 10.38 6.59 18.83
CA ARG A 50 9.62 7.59 18.07
C ARG A 50 8.87 6.99 16.87
N ASP A 51 9.47 6.03 16.16
CA ASP A 51 8.85 5.37 15.01
C ASP A 51 7.62 4.57 15.45
N VAL A 52 7.76 3.80 16.53
CA VAL A 52 6.64 3.04 17.12
C VAL A 52 5.53 3.97 17.59
N ALA A 53 5.86 5.09 18.23
CA ALA A 53 4.88 6.07 18.67
C ALA A 53 4.12 6.71 17.48
N ARG A 54 4.81 7.02 16.37
CA ARG A 54 4.19 7.58 15.16
C ARG A 54 3.25 6.61 14.48
N VAL A 55 3.67 5.34 14.31
CA VAL A 55 2.82 4.28 13.76
C VAL A 55 1.56 4.08 14.61
N ARG A 56 1.72 4.00 15.94
CA ARG A 56 0.57 3.89 16.86
C ARG A 56 -0.38 5.08 16.76
N ALA A 57 0.14 6.29 16.61
CA ALA A 57 -0.68 7.49 16.46
C ALA A 57 -1.46 7.49 15.12
N ASP A 58 -0.86 6.98 14.04
CA ASP A 58 -1.57 6.83 12.76
C ASP A 58 -2.69 5.79 12.84
N VAL A 59 -2.45 4.64 13.51
CA VAL A 59 -3.50 3.66 13.78
C VAL A 59 -4.61 4.26 14.63
N ALA A 60 -4.27 4.95 15.72
CA ALA A 60 -5.25 5.56 16.62
C ALA A 60 -6.13 6.60 15.90
N ALA A 61 -5.54 7.44 15.05
CA ALA A 61 -6.28 8.43 14.28
C ALA A 61 -7.29 7.80 13.30
N LEU A 62 -6.89 6.71 12.63
CA LEU A 62 -7.76 5.99 11.69
C LEU A 62 -8.85 5.16 12.38
N CYS A 63 -8.62 4.78 13.63
CA CYS A 63 -9.58 4.04 14.46
C CYS A 63 -10.43 4.93 15.36
N ASP A 64 -10.25 6.25 15.31
CA ASP A 64 -11.03 7.18 16.11
C ASP A 64 -12.54 6.99 15.81
N PRO A 65 -13.44 6.99 16.81
CA PRO A 65 -14.87 6.88 16.57
C PRO A 65 -15.43 7.90 15.58
N ALA A 66 -14.83 9.09 15.49
CA ALA A 66 -15.19 10.09 14.49
C ALA A 66 -14.92 9.62 13.05
N MET A 67 -14.05 8.63 12.83
CA MET A 67 -13.84 8.00 11.52
C MET A 67 -14.94 6.99 11.17
N GLU A 68 -15.91 6.74 12.05
CA GLU A 68 -17.11 5.93 11.80
C GLU A 68 -16.81 4.56 11.17
N GLY A 69 -15.66 3.97 11.52
CA GLY A 69 -15.22 2.69 10.97
C GLY A 69 -14.90 2.73 9.48
N ARG A 70 -14.76 3.92 8.89
CA ARG A 70 -14.33 4.18 7.51
C ARG A 70 -15.18 3.43 6.48
N GLY A 71 -16.47 3.30 6.78
CA GLY A 71 -17.43 2.68 5.89
C GLY A 71 -17.63 3.51 4.62
N VAL A 72 -17.71 2.86 3.47
CA VAL A 72 -17.86 3.52 2.16
C VAL A 72 -19.09 4.43 2.04
N THR A 73 -20.12 4.23 2.86
CA THR A 73 -21.32 5.09 2.92
C THR A 73 -21.28 6.13 4.04
N THR A 74 -20.30 6.07 4.93
CA THR A 74 -20.14 7.02 6.06
C THR A 74 -19.38 8.27 5.63
N GLU A 75 -19.46 9.35 6.41
CA GLU A 75 -18.56 10.50 6.22
C GLU A 75 -17.16 10.22 6.75
N GLY A 76 -17.03 9.28 7.68
CA GLY A 76 -15.76 8.87 8.26
C GLY A 76 -14.70 8.42 7.25
N ILE A 77 -15.11 7.85 6.11
CA ILE A 77 -14.18 7.52 5.02
C ILE A 77 -13.59 8.77 4.35
N ASP A 78 -14.34 9.87 4.28
CA ASP A 78 -13.86 11.14 3.71
C ASP A 78 -12.93 11.84 4.71
N ARG A 79 -13.21 11.76 6.01
CA ARG A 79 -12.28 12.22 7.06
C ARG A 79 -10.96 11.44 7.04
N ALA A 80 -11.01 10.12 6.86
CA ALA A 80 -9.82 9.29 6.73
C ALA A 80 -9.02 9.61 5.45
N ARG A 81 -9.70 9.83 4.32
CA ARG A 81 -9.08 10.31 3.07
C ARG A 81 -8.33 11.62 3.29
N ASP A 82 -8.96 12.59 3.96
CA ASP A 82 -8.36 13.92 4.19
C ASP A 82 -7.17 13.84 5.13
N TYR A 83 -7.28 13.02 6.18
CA TYR A 83 -6.14 12.69 7.05
C TYR A 83 -4.96 12.14 6.24
N LEU A 84 -5.20 11.17 5.37
CA LEU A 84 -4.15 10.54 4.55
C LEU A 84 -3.52 11.52 3.56
N ALA A 85 -4.32 12.36 2.91
CA ALA A 85 -3.83 13.40 2.01
C ALA A 85 -2.93 14.40 2.76
N GLN A 86 -3.34 14.84 3.96
CA GLN A 86 -2.52 15.70 4.82
C GLN A 86 -1.23 15.02 5.26
N ARG A 87 -1.27 13.73 5.62
CA ARG A 87 -0.05 12.97 5.95
C ARG A 87 0.88 12.86 4.76
N PHE A 88 0.37 12.56 3.56
CA PHE A 88 1.16 12.49 2.32
C PHE A 88 1.82 13.84 1.99
N GLU A 89 1.09 14.94 2.19
CA GLU A 89 1.62 16.30 2.04
C GLU A 89 2.70 16.63 3.07
N ALA A 90 2.46 16.33 4.35
CA ALA A 90 3.42 16.56 5.42
C ALA A 90 4.72 15.73 5.24
N ILE A 91 4.59 14.53 4.68
CA ILE A 91 5.74 13.71 4.27
C ILE A 91 6.46 14.33 3.06
N GLY A 92 5.75 15.09 2.22
CA GLY A 92 6.27 15.74 1.03
C GLY A 92 6.25 14.84 -0.20
N LEU A 93 5.31 13.90 -0.31
CA LEU A 93 5.11 13.09 -1.51
C LEU A 93 4.71 13.98 -2.70
N ALA A 94 4.96 13.53 -3.93
CA ALA A 94 4.43 14.19 -5.12
C ALA A 94 2.98 13.77 -5.36
N ARG A 95 2.14 14.72 -5.76
CA ARG A 95 0.74 14.49 -6.16
C ARG A 95 0.71 13.75 -7.50
N ALA A 96 0.03 12.60 -7.56
CA ALA A 96 0.03 11.71 -8.73
C ALA A 96 -1.37 11.41 -9.28
N ALA A 97 -2.41 11.96 -8.67
CA ALA A 97 -3.75 12.00 -9.21
C ALA A 97 -4.03 13.38 -9.84
N VAL A 98 -5.20 13.50 -10.46
CA VAL A 98 -5.67 14.74 -11.07
C VAL A 98 -7.03 15.05 -10.46
N GLY A 99 -7.18 16.25 -9.91
CA GLY A 99 -8.44 16.72 -9.36
C GLY A 99 -9.44 17.14 -10.46
N GLU A 100 -10.61 17.59 -10.04
CA GLU A 100 -11.72 17.87 -10.95
C GLU A 100 -11.42 19.01 -11.93
N ALA A 101 -10.63 20.01 -11.51
CA ALA A 101 -10.24 21.14 -12.35
C ALA A 101 -8.93 20.87 -13.13
N GLY A 102 -8.43 19.64 -13.13
CA GLY A 102 -7.22 19.24 -13.85
C GLY A 102 -5.92 19.49 -13.09
N GLU A 103 -5.99 19.95 -11.84
CA GLU A 103 -4.85 20.23 -10.98
C GLU A 103 -4.21 18.94 -10.41
N PRO A 104 -2.90 18.94 -10.12
CA PRO A 104 -2.28 17.83 -9.40
C PRO A 104 -2.96 17.61 -8.04
N SER A 105 -3.35 16.38 -7.76
CA SER A 105 -4.04 15.99 -6.52
C SER A 105 -3.45 14.70 -5.95
N TYR A 106 -3.70 14.44 -4.67
CA TYR A 106 -3.54 13.09 -4.11
C TYR A 106 -4.78 12.24 -4.34
N LEU A 107 -5.93 12.85 -4.62
CA LEU A 107 -7.21 12.18 -4.64
C LEU A 107 -7.51 11.67 -6.04
N GLN A 108 -7.48 10.34 -6.20
CA GLN A 108 -7.93 9.69 -7.42
C GLN A 108 -9.39 9.25 -7.23
N PRO A 109 -10.35 9.78 -8.01
CA PRO A 109 -11.76 9.46 -7.85
C PRO A 109 -12.05 7.99 -8.22
N VAL A 110 -12.90 7.37 -7.41
CA VAL A 110 -13.38 6.00 -7.49
C VAL A 110 -14.90 6.04 -7.43
N PRO A 111 -15.58 6.04 -8.59
CA PRO A 111 -17.03 5.94 -8.65
C PRO A 111 -17.50 4.58 -8.12
N LEU A 112 -18.45 4.58 -7.19
CA LEU A 112 -19.09 3.41 -6.63
C LEU A 112 -20.58 3.44 -6.98
N TYR A 113 -21.11 2.32 -7.44
CA TYR A 113 -22.54 2.17 -7.77
C TYR A 113 -23.17 1.27 -6.70
N LEU A 114 -23.95 1.88 -5.82
CA LEU A 114 -24.68 1.22 -4.73
C LEU A 114 -26.18 1.18 -5.08
N ASP A 115 -26.96 0.45 -4.30
CA ASP A 115 -28.41 0.34 -4.50
C ASP A 115 -29.10 1.71 -4.38
N GLU A 116 -28.57 2.59 -3.52
CA GLU A 116 -29.07 3.95 -3.29
C GLU A 116 -28.62 4.97 -4.34
N GLY A 117 -27.75 4.55 -5.28
CA GLY A 117 -27.23 5.40 -6.35
C GLY A 117 -25.70 5.44 -6.42
N GLN A 118 -25.20 6.39 -7.19
CA GLN A 118 -23.77 6.58 -7.39
C GLN A 118 -23.17 7.50 -6.32
N ILE A 119 -22.08 7.07 -5.70
CA ILE A 119 -21.24 7.91 -4.84
C ILE A 119 -19.80 7.91 -5.35
N ILE A 120 -19.01 8.93 -4.99
CA ILE A 120 -17.59 9.01 -5.36
C ILE A 120 -16.75 8.93 -4.08
N ARG A 121 -15.83 7.96 -4.06
CA ARG A 121 -14.76 7.85 -3.06
C ARG A 121 -13.42 8.07 -3.72
N HIS A 122 -12.33 8.02 -2.95
CA HIS A 122 -11.02 8.39 -3.46
C HIS A 122 -9.95 7.42 -3.01
N ASN A 123 -9.11 6.94 -3.93
CA ASN A 123 -7.80 6.49 -3.53
C ASN A 123 -6.96 7.72 -3.17
N VAL A 124 -6.03 7.59 -2.23
CA VAL A 124 -5.03 8.61 -1.93
C VAL A 124 -3.68 8.13 -2.49
N VAL A 125 -3.19 8.82 -3.51
CA VAL A 125 -2.03 8.39 -4.32
C VAL A 125 -0.93 9.44 -4.26
N GLY A 126 0.20 9.08 -3.64
CA GLY A 126 1.41 9.89 -3.58
C GLY A 126 2.59 9.17 -4.22
N THR A 127 3.50 9.91 -4.83
CA THR A 127 4.67 9.32 -5.50
C THR A 127 5.99 9.90 -5.01
N ARG A 128 7.04 9.12 -5.22
CA ARG A 128 8.44 9.52 -5.05
C ARG A 128 9.22 9.14 -6.31
N PRO A 129 9.52 10.10 -7.20
CA PRO A 129 10.26 9.83 -8.42
C PRO A 129 11.71 9.44 -8.14
N GLY A 130 12.14 8.31 -8.69
CA GLY A 130 13.49 7.75 -8.57
C GLY A 130 14.56 8.54 -9.32
N ARG A 131 15.63 7.88 -9.76
CA ARG A 131 16.73 8.53 -10.52
C ARG A 131 17.42 7.60 -11.51
N GLY A 132 17.95 8.22 -12.56
CA GLY A 132 18.74 7.55 -13.60
C GLY A 132 17.91 6.54 -14.39
N LYS A 133 18.59 5.54 -14.97
CA LYS A 133 17.99 4.59 -15.94
C LYS A 133 16.83 3.74 -15.41
N LEU A 134 16.59 3.71 -14.10
CA LEU A 134 15.51 2.91 -13.49
C LEU A 134 14.35 3.78 -12.98
N ALA A 135 14.36 5.09 -13.24
CA ALA A 135 13.32 6.00 -12.73
C ALA A 135 11.92 5.65 -13.26
N ASP A 136 11.83 5.09 -14.47
CA ASP A 136 10.56 4.66 -15.07
C ASP A 136 10.12 3.26 -14.61
N GLU A 137 10.89 2.58 -13.76
CA GLU A 137 10.47 1.37 -13.07
C GLU A 137 9.86 1.73 -11.71
N TRP A 138 8.60 1.36 -11.53
CA TRP A 138 7.79 1.74 -10.38
C TRP A 138 7.54 0.56 -9.46
N ILE A 139 7.75 0.77 -8.17
CA ILE A 139 7.30 -0.12 -7.10
C ILE A 139 6.05 0.49 -6.48
N VAL A 140 4.98 -0.30 -6.33
CA VAL A 140 3.76 0.14 -5.66
C VAL A 140 3.75 -0.40 -4.23
N ILE A 141 3.52 0.46 -3.25
CA ILE A 141 3.24 0.10 -1.87
C ILE A 141 1.81 0.52 -1.59
N ALA A 142 0.96 -0.45 -1.29
CA ALA A 142 -0.47 -0.28 -1.15
C ALA A 142 -0.97 -0.76 0.21
N ALA A 143 -2.02 -0.12 0.71
CA ALA A 143 -2.85 -0.58 1.83
C ALA A 143 -4.26 -0.05 1.60
N HIS A 144 -5.30 -0.78 1.96
CA HIS A 144 -6.65 -0.19 1.93
C HIS A 144 -6.96 0.52 3.23
N TYR A 145 -7.73 1.60 3.16
CA TYR A 145 -8.04 2.43 4.32
C TYR A 145 -9.53 2.41 4.70
N ASP A 146 -10.40 1.92 3.81
CA ASP A 146 -11.80 1.65 4.16
C ASP A 146 -11.89 0.47 5.12
N HIS A 147 -12.98 0.45 5.89
CA HIS A 147 -13.36 -0.70 6.71
C HIS A 147 -14.89 -0.79 6.82
N LEU A 148 -15.39 -1.70 7.67
CA LEU A 148 -16.79 -2.12 7.71
C LEU A 148 -17.79 -1.07 8.25
N GLY A 149 -17.33 0.10 8.70
CA GLY A 149 -18.21 1.12 9.26
C GLY A 149 -18.93 0.64 10.52
N PHE A 150 -20.26 0.58 10.47
CA PHE A 150 -21.11 0.02 11.53
C PHE A 150 -21.46 -1.47 11.33
N GLY A 151 -20.71 -2.16 10.47
CA GLY A 151 -20.93 -3.57 10.14
C GLY A 151 -22.05 -3.77 9.13
N SER A 152 -21.90 -4.80 8.31
CA SER A 152 -22.91 -5.27 7.35
C SER A 152 -23.08 -6.79 7.49
N GLY A 153 -23.96 -7.40 6.68
CA GLY A 153 -24.16 -8.86 6.68
C GLY A 153 -22.91 -9.69 6.37
N ASN A 154 -21.83 -9.07 5.87
CA ASN A 154 -20.54 -9.73 5.60
C ASN A 154 -19.56 -9.65 6.78
N SER A 155 -19.93 -9.00 7.89
CA SER A 155 -19.10 -8.97 9.11
C SER A 155 -18.86 -10.38 9.64
N ARG A 156 -17.63 -10.65 10.10
CA ARG A 156 -17.29 -11.90 10.81
C ARG A 156 -17.90 -11.95 12.22
N ALA A 157 -18.52 -10.86 12.67
CA ALA A 157 -19.31 -10.73 13.88
C ALA A 157 -20.74 -10.31 13.52
N PRO A 158 -21.60 -11.24 13.07
CA PRO A 158 -22.98 -10.93 12.66
C PRO A 158 -23.86 -10.42 13.80
N ASP A 159 -23.49 -10.69 15.06
CA ASP A 159 -24.08 -10.15 16.28
C ASP A 159 -23.65 -8.70 16.58
N ALA A 160 -22.70 -8.16 15.81
CA ALA A 160 -22.19 -6.80 15.94
C ALA A 160 -22.71 -5.84 14.84
N ILE A 161 -23.68 -6.25 14.03
CA ILE A 161 -24.34 -5.34 13.07
C ILE A 161 -24.90 -4.12 13.81
N GLY A 162 -24.61 -2.93 13.31
CA GLY A 162 -24.94 -1.65 13.92
C GLY A 162 -23.92 -1.14 14.94
N ARG A 163 -22.88 -1.93 15.28
CA ARG A 163 -21.79 -1.50 16.16
C ARG A 163 -20.62 -0.98 15.34
N LEU A 164 -19.89 -0.02 15.89
CA LEU A 164 -18.68 0.51 15.26
C LEU A 164 -17.62 -0.59 15.09
N HIS A 165 -17.12 -0.73 13.87
CA HIS A 165 -15.95 -1.53 13.52
C HIS A 165 -14.77 -0.59 13.24
N PRO A 166 -13.81 -0.43 14.18
CA PRO A 166 -12.74 0.55 14.03
C PRO A 166 -11.64 0.14 13.04
N GLY A 167 -11.46 -1.16 12.77
CA GLY A 167 -10.53 -1.66 11.75
C GLY A 167 -9.05 -1.45 12.06
N ALA A 168 -8.63 -1.73 13.29
CA ALA A 168 -7.26 -1.50 13.73
C ALA A 168 -6.25 -2.36 12.95
N ASP A 169 -6.48 -3.67 12.92
CA ASP A 169 -5.62 -4.57 12.15
C ASP A 169 -6.03 -4.61 10.67
N ASP A 170 -7.34 -4.65 10.39
CA ASP A 170 -7.95 -4.61 9.05
C ASP A 170 -8.62 -3.25 8.82
N ASN A 171 -7.97 -2.24 8.22
CA ASN A 171 -6.56 -2.22 7.82
C ASN A 171 -5.84 -0.90 8.18
N ALA A 172 -6.15 -0.31 9.34
CA ALA A 172 -5.37 0.84 9.84
C ALA A 172 -3.88 0.49 10.03
N SER A 173 -3.56 -0.76 10.39
CA SER A 173 -2.20 -1.25 10.55
C SER A 173 -1.38 -1.16 9.25
N GLY A 174 -1.93 -1.61 8.11
CA GLY A 174 -1.29 -1.55 6.81
C GLY A 174 -1.09 -0.12 6.33
N VAL A 175 -2.07 0.74 6.57
CA VAL A 175 -1.97 2.18 6.25
C VAL A 175 -0.90 2.86 7.10
N ALA A 176 -0.82 2.57 8.39
CA ALA A 176 0.21 3.12 9.26
C ALA A 176 1.62 2.64 8.87
N ALA A 177 1.77 1.37 8.48
CA ALA A 177 3.02 0.85 7.93
C ALA A 177 3.40 1.52 6.60
N LEU A 178 2.43 1.77 5.71
CA LEU A 178 2.63 2.50 4.45
C LEU A 178 3.15 3.92 4.72
N LEU A 179 2.49 4.66 5.63
CA LEU A 179 2.89 6.02 6.02
C LEU A 179 4.29 6.04 6.62
N TRP A 180 4.60 5.09 7.50
CA TRP A 180 5.92 4.97 8.09
C TRP A 180 7.00 4.70 7.04
N ILE A 181 6.78 3.76 6.10
CA ILE A 181 7.74 3.51 5.01
C ILE A 181 7.95 4.80 4.19
N ALA A 182 6.88 5.54 3.88
CA ALA A 182 6.98 6.81 3.15
C ALA A 182 7.81 7.86 3.91
N GLU A 183 7.63 7.98 5.22
CA GLU A 183 8.44 8.85 6.10
C GLU A 183 9.92 8.43 6.12
N GLN A 184 10.20 7.15 6.34
CA GLN A 184 11.57 6.64 6.38
C GLN A 184 12.27 6.86 5.03
N MET A 185 11.57 6.66 3.92
CA MET A 185 12.12 6.90 2.59
C MET A 185 12.38 8.39 2.33
N HIS A 186 11.58 9.31 2.87
CA HIS A 186 11.83 10.74 2.75
C HIS A 186 13.20 11.15 3.31
N THR A 187 13.59 10.61 4.47
CA THR A 187 14.90 10.92 5.09
C THR A 187 16.09 10.57 4.20
N ARG A 188 15.98 9.54 3.37
CA ARG A 188 17.02 9.09 2.43
C ARG A 188 16.93 9.77 1.06
N TRP A 189 15.85 10.49 0.79
CA TRP A 189 15.56 11.00 -0.56
C TRP A 189 16.39 12.22 -0.95
N HIS A 190 16.91 12.93 0.04
CA HIS A 190 17.72 14.14 -0.12
C HIS A 190 19.22 13.85 -0.06
N THR A 191 19.62 12.58 -0.13
CA THR A 191 21.02 12.15 -0.09
C THR A 191 21.40 11.46 -1.40
N ASP A 192 22.70 11.18 -1.55
CA ASP A 192 23.21 10.36 -2.66
C ASP A 192 22.69 8.92 -2.64
N ASP A 193 22.01 8.49 -1.57
CA ASP A 193 21.34 7.19 -1.45
C ASP A 193 19.90 7.20 -1.96
N LYS A 194 19.45 8.27 -2.62
CA LYS A 194 18.12 8.34 -3.23
C LYS A 194 17.85 7.08 -4.09
N PRO A 195 16.70 6.40 -3.89
CA PRO A 195 16.32 5.22 -4.66
C PRO A 195 16.33 5.45 -6.18
N ARG A 196 16.82 4.42 -6.90
CA ARG A 196 16.89 4.45 -8.37
C ARG A 196 15.52 4.30 -9.01
N ARG A 197 14.67 3.46 -8.44
CA ARG A 197 13.28 3.22 -8.88
C ARG A 197 12.34 4.25 -8.26
N SER A 198 11.29 4.58 -9.00
CA SER A 198 10.21 5.38 -8.47
C SER A 198 9.31 4.52 -7.58
N VAL A 199 8.67 5.15 -6.60
CA VAL A 199 7.75 4.48 -5.68
C VAL A 199 6.39 5.19 -5.69
N VAL A 200 5.32 4.40 -5.80
CA VAL A 200 3.95 4.86 -5.56
C VAL A 200 3.54 4.38 -4.18
N PHE A 201 3.01 5.29 -3.38
CA PHE A 201 2.29 4.99 -2.16
C PHE A 201 0.81 5.21 -2.43
N VAL A 202 0.00 4.17 -2.26
CA VAL A 202 -1.44 4.26 -2.52
C VAL A 202 -2.26 3.71 -1.36
N ALA A 203 -3.05 4.58 -0.73
CA ALA A 203 -4.10 4.17 0.18
C ALA A 203 -5.38 3.95 -0.64
N LEU A 204 -5.84 2.70 -0.69
CA LEU A 204 -6.95 2.26 -1.53
C LEU A 204 -8.29 2.35 -0.78
N THR A 205 -9.32 2.79 -1.48
CA THR A 205 -10.70 2.78 -0.96
C THR A 205 -11.48 1.57 -1.49
N ALA A 206 -12.60 1.26 -0.84
CA ALA A 206 -13.56 0.24 -1.28
C ALA A 206 -12.96 -1.17 -1.49
N GLU A 207 -12.04 -1.60 -0.62
CA GLU A 207 -11.58 -2.99 -0.56
C GLU A 207 -12.69 -3.93 -0.10
N GLU A 208 -13.38 -3.54 0.97
CA GLU A 208 -14.33 -4.40 1.69
C GLU A 208 -15.60 -4.72 0.88
N ILE A 209 -15.83 -3.95 -0.18
CA ILE A 209 -16.95 -4.12 -1.12
C ILE A 209 -16.51 -4.64 -2.50
N GLY A 210 -15.28 -5.19 -2.60
CA GLY A 210 -14.81 -5.87 -3.81
C GLY A 210 -13.57 -5.25 -4.48
N GLN A 211 -12.68 -4.64 -3.71
CA GLN A 211 -11.38 -4.14 -4.21
C GLN A 211 -11.52 -3.09 -5.32
N LEU A 212 -12.57 -2.28 -5.26
CA LEU A 212 -12.94 -1.37 -6.36
C LEU A 212 -11.89 -0.27 -6.55
N GLY A 213 -11.35 0.28 -5.46
CA GLY A 213 -10.25 1.25 -5.55
C GLY A 213 -9.00 0.67 -6.22
N ALA A 214 -8.65 -0.59 -5.94
CA ALA A 214 -7.50 -1.26 -6.56
C ALA A 214 -7.71 -1.49 -8.07
N HIS A 215 -8.89 -1.94 -8.47
CA HIS A 215 -9.24 -2.10 -9.89
C HIS A 215 -9.12 -0.78 -10.65
N LEU A 216 -9.67 0.30 -10.10
CA LEU A 216 -9.60 1.63 -10.69
C LEU A 216 -8.15 2.14 -10.79
N PHE A 217 -7.34 1.93 -9.75
CA PHE A 217 -5.91 2.26 -9.77
C PHE A 217 -5.17 1.55 -10.91
N VAL A 218 -5.38 0.24 -11.08
CA VAL A 218 -4.72 -0.56 -12.13
C VAL A 218 -5.13 -0.11 -13.53
N ILE A 219 -6.43 0.16 -13.75
CA ILE A 219 -6.96 0.64 -15.03
C ILE A 219 -6.34 2.01 -15.37
N GLN A 220 -6.24 2.89 -14.39
CA GLN A 220 -5.75 4.26 -14.58
C GLN A 220 -4.24 4.43 -14.38
N ARG A 221 -3.48 3.34 -14.19
CA ARG A 221 -2.03 3.39 -13.88
C ARG A 221 -1.18 4.22 -14.85
N ARG A 222 -1.63 4.40 -16.10
CA ARG A 222 -0.96 5.25 -17.09
C ARG A 222 -0.87 6.73 -16.66
N ARG A 223 -1.67 7.15 -15.67
CA ARG A 223 -1.56 8.48 -15.04
C ARG A 223 -0.25 8.67 -14.26
N LEU A 224 0.46 7.60 -13.91
CA LEU A 224 1.83 7.69 -13.36
C LEU A 224 2.86 8.19 -14.40
N GLY A 225 2.51 8.15 -15.68
CA GLY A 225 3.35 8.52 -16.81
C GLY A 225 3.26 7.49 -17.95
N PRO A 226 3.44 7.90 -19.21
CA PRO A 226 3.35 7.00 -20.37
C PRO A 226 4.41 5.89 -20.34
N GLU A 227 5.60 6.19 -19.82
CA GLU A 227 6.74 5.26 -19.71
C GLU A 227 6.74 4.46 -18.39
N ALA A 228 5.79 4.72 -17.49
CA ALA A 228 5.77 4.10 -16.17
C ALA A 228 5.53 2.59 -16.27
N ARG A 229 6.52 1.80 -15.83
CA ARG A 229 6.46 0.34 -15.76
C ARG A 229 6.44 -0.13 -14.32
N VAL A 230 5.28 -0.62 -13.85
CA VAL A 230 5.19 -1.25 -12.53
C VAL A 230 5.94 -2.58 -12.55
N VAL A 231 6.98 -2.70 -11.71
CA VAL A 231 7.85 -3.89 -11.64
C VAL A 231 7.57 -4.76 -10.41
N ALA A 232 6.93 -4.19 -9.39
CA ALA A 232 6.52 -4.89 -8.19
C ALA A 232 5.38 -4.13 -7.49
N MET A 233 4.56 -4.87 -6.74
CA MET A 233 3.55 -4.32 -5.84
C MET A 233 3.62 -5.07 -4.50
N LEU A 234 3.65 -4.31 -3.41
CA LEU A 234 3.53 -4.82 -2.04
C LEU A 234 2.21 -4.32 -1.48
N ASN A 235 1.35 -5.24 -1.06
CA ASN A 235 0.10 -4.94 -0.37
C ASN A 235 0.28 -5.20 1.13
N LEU A 236 0.02 -4.20 1.95
CA LEU A 236 0.09 -4.25 3.42
C LEU A 236 -1.34 -4.37 3.94
N ASP A 237 -1.69 -5.55 4.45
CA ASP A 237 -3.02 -5.87 4.95
C ASP A 237 -2.90 -6.76 6.18
N MET A 238 -3.47 -6.32 7.30
CA MET A 238 -3.39 -6.97 8.60
C MET A 238 -1.94 -7.23 9.07
N VAL A 239 -1.17 -6.14 9.20
CA VAL A 239 0.25 -6.18 9.63
C VAL A 239 0.47 -5.73 11.06
N GLY A 240 -0.60 -5.54 11.83
CA GLY A 240 -0.57 -5.04 13.21
C GLY A 240 -0.70 -6.13 14.26
N ASN A 241 -1.09 -7.35 13.87
CA ASN A 241 -1.29 -8.42 14.81
C ASN A 241 0.04 -9.01 15.31
N LEU A 242 0.24 -8.99 16.63
CA LEU A 242 1.25 -9.76 17.33
C LEU A 242 0.49 -10.85 18.09
N THR A 243 0.25 -11.98 17.42
CA THR A 243 0.03 -13.23 18.14
C THR A 243 1.38 -13.90 18.30
N ASP A 244 1.89 -13.90 19.54
CA ASP A 244 2.74 -15.00 20.00
C ASP A 244 1.87 -16.27 20.13
#